data_AF-A0A800CMK0-F1
#
_entry.id   AF-A0A800CMK0-F1
#
_cell.length_a   1.000
_cell.length_b   1.000
_cell.length_c   1.000
_cell.angle_alpha   90.00
_cell.angle_beta   90.00
_cell.angle_gamma   90.00
#
_symmetry.space_group_name_H-M   'P 1'
#
loop_
_entity.id
_entity.type
_entity.pdbx_description
1 polymer ?
#
loop_
_entity_poly.entity_id
_entity_poly.type
_entity_poly.pdbx_seq_one_letter_code
_entity_poly.pdbx_strand_id
1 'polypeptide(L)'
;MTRYILIYLGVYMITAGLAFGFDPNSVVAIWLFDEGHGKTVRDSSGNGNDGVINGDPKWVEGRFGQVDGATSLNTDKWYHVALVYDGNEIRVYLNGELDGSLSASGKIEASDAELRIGRGDPAGYFAGVIDEVAIFNVALDEETIKGIMEDGLKTSLSVSPRDRLTTRWGEVKLRRFER
;
A
#
# COMPACT_ATOMS: atom_id res chain seq x y z
N MET A 1 -47.10 22.32 18.17
CA MET A 1 -46.10 21.46 18.85
C MET A 1 -45.87 20.24 17.96
N THR A 2 -44.97 20.40 16.98
CA THR A 2 -44.82 19.44 15.87
C THR A 2 -43.85 18.33 16.27
N ARG A 3 -44.31 17.08 16.22
CA ARG A 3 -43.53 15.88 16.55
C ARG A 3 -42.83 15.37 15.29
N TYR A 4 -41.54 15.09 15.36
CA TYR A 4 -40.79 14.38 14.32
C TYR A 4 -40.42 12.97 14.81
N ILE A 5 -40.72 11.96 14.01
CA ILE A 5 -40.29 10.56 14.19
C ILE A 5 -39.02 10.39 13.35
N LEU A 6 -37.91 10.06 14.00
CA LEU A 6 -36.64 9.71 13.36
C LEU A 6 -36.64 8.18 13.15
N ILE A 7 -36.67 7.73 11.89
CA ILE A 7 -36.50 6.31 11.55
C ILE A 7 -35.02 6.09 11.25
N TYR A 8 -34.31 5.45 12.18
CA TYR A 8 -32.94 4.96 11.95
C TYR A 8 -33.04 3.65 11.16
N LEU A 9 -32.73 3.68 9.87
CA LEU A 9 -32.56 2.48 9.06
C LEU A 9 -31.09 2.08 9.16
N GLY A 10 -30.77 1.23 10.13
CA GLY A 10 -29.44 0.66 10.30
C GLY A 10 -29.13 -0.25 9.12
N VAL A 11 -28.29 0.22 8.19
CA VAL A 11 -27.67 -0.63 7.18
C VAL A 11 -26.63 -1.48 7.91
N TYR A 12 -26.93 -2.75 8.10
CA TYR A 12 -25.94 -3.75 8.49
C TYR A 12 -25.05 -4.02 7.27
N MET A 13 -23.89 -3.35 7.20
CA MET A 13 -22.85 -3.74 6.26
C MET A 13 -22.22 -5.01 6.83
N ILE A 14 -22.55 -6.17 6.27
CA ILE A 14 -21.76 -7.39 6.49
C ILE A 14 -20.47 -7.16 5.72
N THR A 15 -19.40 -6.72 6.39
CA THR A 15 -18.07 -6.85 5.82
C THR A 15 -17.76 -8.35 5.84
N ALA A 16 -17.98 -9.01 4.71
CA ALA A 16 -17.24 -10.22 4.43
C ALA A 16 -15.78 -9.79 4.36
N GLY A 17 -15.04 -9.95 5.45
CA GLY A 17 -13.60 -9.76 5.45
C GLY A 17 -13.01 -10.77 4.48
N LEU A 18 -12.88 -10.37 3.22
CA LEU A 18 -11.99 -11.01 2.28
C LEU A 18 -10.59 -10.78 2.83
N ALA A 19 -9.85 -11.87 2.96
CA ALA A 19 -8.46 -11.77 3.36
C ALA A 19 -7.72 -11.24 2.13
N PHE A 20 -7.53 -9.93 2.08
CA PHE A 20 -6.60 -9.32 1.14
C PHE A 20 -5.19 -9.56 1.65
N GLY A 21 -4.35 -10.11 0.79
CA GLY A 21 -2.99 -10.46 1.14
C GLY A 21 -2.20 -10.66 -0.13
N PHE A 22 -1.09 -9.94 -0.22
CA PHE A 22 -0.08 -10.26 -1.22
C PHE A 22 0.74 -11.47 -0.75
N ASP A 23 1.40 -12.17 -1.67
CA ASP A 23 2.40 -13.17 -1.31
C ASP A 23 3.56 -12.46 -0.59
N PRO A 24 3.90 -12.79 0.66
CA PRO A 24 5.03 -12.16 1.35
C PRO A 24 6.36 -12.29 0.61
N ASN A 25 6.53 -13.33 -0.22
CA ASN A 25 7.73 -13.50 -1.05
C ASN A 25 7.78 -12.54 -2.25
N SER A 26 6.66 -11.88 -2.56
CA SER A 26 6.61 -10.86 -3.60
C SER A 26 7.11 -9.49 -3.13
N VAL A 27 7.21 -9.30 -1.81
CA VAL A 27 7.72 -8.06 -1.23
C VAL A 27 9.21 -7.97 -1.48
N VAL A 28 9.64 -6.86 -2.06
CA VAL A 28 11.05 -6.55 -2.28
C VAL A 28 11.60 -5.74 -1.12
N ALA A 29 10.88 -4.69 -0.70
CA ALA A 29 11.27 -3.83 0.42
C ALA A 29 10.05 -3.12 1.01
N ILE A 30 10.10 -2.84 2.32
CA ILE A 30 9.10 -2.03 3.03
C ILE A 30 9.82 -1.04 3.94
N TRP A 31 9.55 0.24 3.76
CA TRP A 31 10.07 1.32 4.59
C TRP A 31 8.90 2.05 5.26
N LEU A 32 8.80 1.88 6.58
CA LEU A 32 7.69 2.40 7.39
C LEU A 32 7.95 3.81 7.95
N PHE A 33 9.17 4.34 7.85
CA PHE A 33 9.53 5.67 8.36
C PHE A 33 9.13 5.91 9.85
N ASP A 34 9.11 4.86 10.66
CA ASP A 34 8.73 4.90 12.08
C ASP A 34 9.95 5.02 13.02
N GLU A 35 11.17 5.13 12.50
CA GLU A 35 12.39 5.10 13.31
C GLU A 35 12.57 6.36 14.16
N GLY A 36 11.93 7.47 13.78
CA GLY A 36 11.87 8.72 14.55
C GLY A 36 13.20 9.47 14.72
N HIS A 37 14.34 8.88 14.34
CA HIS A 37 15.67 9.48 14.42
C HIS A 37 16.68 8.83 13.46
N GLY A 38 17.82 9.49 13.25
CA GLY A 38 18.94 8.94 12.48
C GLY A 38 18.79 9.09 10.97
N LYS A 39 19.70 8.45 10.22
CA LYS A 39 19.77 8.50 8.76
C LYS A 39 19.49 7.16 8.08
N THR A 40 19.09 6.14 8.84
CA THR A 40 18.81 4.81 8.31
C THR A 40 17.31 4.55 8.42
N VAL A 41 16.69 4.16 7.31
CA VAL A 41 15.29 3.69 7.28
C VAL A 41 15.35 2.18 7.12
N ARG A 42 14.78 1.45 8.08
CA ARG A 42 14.94 0.00 8.14
C ARG A 42 13.97 -0.69 7.19
N ASP A 43 14.47 -1.65 6.45
CA ASP A 43 13.64 -2.54 5.65
C ASP A 43 12.89 -3.52 6.56
N SER A 44 11.57 -3.31 6.65
CA SER A 44 10.64 -4.12 7.45
C SER A 44 10.19 -5.38 6.72
N SER A 45 10.53 -5.55 5.44
CA SER A 45 10.26 -6.78 4.69
C SER A 45 11.16 -7.95 5.13
N GLY A 46 12.32 -7.65 5.72
CA GLY A 46 13.32 -8.65 6.11
C GLY A 46 14.33 -9.01 5.02
N ASN A 47 14.32 -8.32 3.87
CA ASN A 47 15.21 -8.59 2.74
C ASN A 47 16.55 -7.84 2.81
N GLY A 48 16.74 -6.98 3.82
CA GLY A 48 18.00 -6.29 4.06
C GLY A 48 18.23 -5.07 3.15
N ASN A 49 17.17 -4.54 2.54
CA ASN A 49 17.21 -3.37 1.67
C ASN A 49 17.09 -2.07 2.48
N ASP A 50 17.91 -1.90 3.52
CA ASP A 50 17.88 -0.71 4.37
C ASP A 50 18.18 0.55 3.55
N GLY A 51 17.35 1.57 3.72
CA GLY A 51 17.52 2.87 3.08
C GLY A 51 18.45 3.79 3.86
N VAL A 52 19.16 4.68 3.16
CA VAL A 52 19.91 5.78 3.77
C VAL A 52 19.27 7.10 3.38
N ILE A 53 18.88 7.91 4.37
CA ILE A 53 18.34 9.25 4.13
C ILE A 53 19.51 10.19 3.82
N ASN A 54 19.55 10.66 2.58
CA ASN A 54 20.54 11.61 2.09
C ASN A 54 20.03 13.06 2.27
N GLY A 55 20.92 13.96 2.72
CA GLY A 55 20.60 15.36 3.05
C GLY A 55 20.49 15.65 4.56
N ASP A 56 19.82 16.76 4.89
CA ASP A 56 19.44 17.15 6.26
C ASP A 56 17.91 16.98 6.47
N PRO A 57 17.40 15.74 6.42
CA PRO A 57 15.98 15.47 6.61
C PRO A 57 15.56 15.91 8.01
N LYS A 58 14.41 16.55 8.12
CA LYS A 58 13.76 16.74 9.41
C LYS A 58 12.62 15.74 9.48
N TRP A 59 12.63 14.89 10.51
CA TRP A 59 11.43 14.18 10.94
C TRP A 59 10.41 15.23 11.35
N VAL A 60 9.38 15.41 10.53
CA VAL A 60 8.34 16.42 10.71
C VAL A 60 6.98 15.76 10.51
N GLU A 61 5.97 16.28 11.18
CA GLU A 61 4.60 16.04 10.73
C GLU A 61 4.38 16.68 9.35
N GLY A 62 3.57 16.01 8.54
CA GLY A 62 3.60 16.10 7.09
C GLY A 62 3.32 17.38 6.34
N ARG A 63 4.10 17.69 5.29
CA ARG A 63 3.77 18.64 4.18
C ARG A 63 4.57 18.37 2.89
N PHE A 64 3.84 18.25 1.74
CA PHE A 64 3.83 18.30 0.20
C PHE A 64 4.88 18.05 -0.93
N GLY A 65 4.48 17.35 -2.04
CA GLY A 65 4.93 17.79 -3.40
C GLY A 65 4.65 16.94 -4.67
N GLN A 66 3.47 16.98 -5.27
CA GLN A 66 3.09 16.63 -6.68
C GLN A 66 3.75 15.44 -7.46
N VAL A 67 2.88 14.52 -7.94
CA VAL A 67 3.03 13.68 -9.16
C VAL A 67 1.67 13.62 -9.87
N ASP A 68 1.63 13.64 -11.20
CA ASP A 68 0.40 13.78 -12.00
C ASP A 68 -0.42 12.47 -12.11
N GLY A 69 -1.60 12.48 -11.49
CA GLY A 69 -2.76 11.65 -11.81
C GLY A 69 -3.88 12.49 -12.46
N ALA A 70 -4.99 11.88 -12.90
CA ALA A 70 -6.12 12.62 -13.46
C ALA A 70 -6.78 13.53 -12.41
N THR A 71 -6.70 13.14 -11.14
CA THR A 71 -7.23 13.89 -10.01
C THR A 71 -6.24 14.93 -9.49
N SER A 72 -6.68 16.19 -9.39
CA SER A 72 -5.92 17.25 -8.71
C SER A 72 -5.85 16.98 -7.19
N LEU A 73 -4.63 16.81 -6.68
CA LEU A 73 -4.38 16.62 -5.26
C LEU A 73 -4.31 17.98 -4.54
N ASN A 74 -4.80 18.02 -3.31
CA ASN A 74 -4.74 19.21 -2.46
C ASN A 74 -3.67 19.05 -1.40
N THR A 75 -3.15 20.17 -0.90
CA THR A 75 -2.30 20.14 0.29
C THR A 75 -3.11 19.80 1.55
N ASP A 76 -2.40 19.39 2.58
CA ASP A 76 -2.80 19.04 3.95
C ASP A 76 -3.71 17.81 4.04
N LYS A 77 -3.51 16.83 3.13
CA LYS A 77 -4.19 15.54 3.12
C LYS A 77 -3.21 14.41 2.86
N TRP A 78 -3.43 13.28 3.54
CA TRP A 78 -2.80 12.02 3.18
C TRP A 78 -3.47 11.44 1.95
N TYR A 79 -2.65 10.92 1.05
CA TYR A 79 -3.08 10.19 -0.13
C TYR A 79 -2.35 8.87 -0.18
N HIS A 80 -3.10 7.81 -0.44
CA HIS A 80 -2.52 6.54 -0.83
C HIS A 80 -2.33 6.53 -2.34
N VAL A 81 -1.10 6.30 -2.81
CA VAL A 81 -0.76 6.23 -4.24
C VAL A 81 -0.11 4.90 -4.53
N ALA A 82 -0.62 4.16 -5.50
CA ALA A 82 -0.01 2.92 -5.98
C ALA A 82 0.20 2.95 -7.49
N LEU A 83 1.35 2.48 -7.95
CA LEU A 83 1.67 2.30 -9.35
C LEU A 83 1.87 0.80 -9.62
N VAL A 84 1.14 0.27 -10.58
CA VAL A 84 1.18 -1.15 -10.96
C VAL A 84 1.61 -1.27 -12.41
N TYR A 85 2.54 -2.18 -12.67
CA TYR A 85 2.93 -2.56 -14.03
C TYR A 85 2.82 -4.07 -14.19
N ASP A 86 2.01 -4.50 -15.15
CA ASP A 86 1.76 -5.94 -15.42
C ASP A 86 2.49 -6.49 -16.66
N GLY A 87 3.32 -5.66 -17.29
CA GLY A 87 4.03 -6.01 -18.52
C GLY A 87 3.34 -5.55 -19.81
N ASN A 88 2.08 -5.10 -19.73
CA ASN A 88 1.30 -4.58 -20.85
C ASN A 88 0.62 -3.24 -20.56
N GLU A 89 0.39 -2.92 -19.29
CA GLU A 89 -0.21 -1.67 -18.86
C GLU A 89 0.42 -1.17 -17.55
N ILE A 90 0.58 0.16 -17.46
CA ILE A 90 0.84 0.88 -16.22
C ILE A 90 -0.48 1.43 -15.70
N ARG A 91 -0.81 1.16 -14.44
CA ARG A 91 -1.99 1.66 -13.75
C ARG A 91 -1.58 2.48 -12.54
N VAL A 92 -2.24 3.62 -12.34
CA VAL A 92 -2.08 4.48 -11.16
C VAL A 92 -3.37 4.45 -10.37
N TYR A 93 -3.26 4.15 -9.09
CA TYR A 93 -4.37 4.15 -8.15
C TYR A 93 -4.19 5.28 -7.14
N LEU A 94 -5.27 6.01 -6.89
CA LEU A 94 -5.35 7.07 -5.89
C LEU A 94 -6.41 6.70 -4.87
N ASN A 95 -6.03 6.65 -3.59
CA ASN A 95 -6.91 6.25 -2.49
C ASN A 95 -7.63 4.92 -2.75
N GLY A 96 -6.91 3.95 -3.33
CA GLY A 96 -7.42 2.59 -3.58
C GLY A 96 -8.24 2.43 -4.85
N GLU A 97 -8.55 3.52 -5.57
CA GLU A 97 -9.32 3.48 -6.82
C GLU A 97 -8.44 3.80 -8.03
N LEU A 98 -8.73 3.20 -9.19
CA LEU A 98 -7.99 3.47 -10.42
C LEU A 98 -8.18 4.93 -10.86
N ASP A 99 -7.09 5.69 -10.92
CA ASP A 99 -7.10 7.11 -11.31
C ASP A 99 -6.63 7.31 -12.76
N GLY A 100 -5.82 6.39 -13.30
CA GLY A 100 -5.40 6.44 -14.69
C GLY A 100 -4.64 5.19 -15.14
N SER A 101 -4.57 4.99 -16.46
CA SER A 101 -3.77 3.93 -17.04
C SER A 101 -3.11 4.35 -18.36
N LEU A 102 -2.01 3.67 -18.68
CA LEU A 102 -1.23 3.84 -19.89
C LEU A 102 -0.81 2.47 -20.42
N SER A 103 -1.17 2.16 -21.66
CA SER A 103 -0.64 0.98 -22.34
C SER A 103 0.87 1.13 -22.54
N ALA A 104 1.64 0.22 -21.97
CA ALA A 104 3.08 0.18 -22.04
C ALA A 104 3.53 -1.27 -21.94
N SER A 105 4.38 -1.72 -22.83
CA SER A 105 4.77 -3.13 -22.88
C SER A 105 6.28 -3.29 -22.95
N GLY A 106 6.79 -4.38 -22.37
CA GLY A 106 8.20 -4.68 -22.34
C GLY A 106 8.68 -5.06 -20.95
N LYS A 107 9.98 -5.33 -20.82
CA LYS A 107 10.60 -5.61 -19.52
C LYS A 107 11.02 -4.30 -18.87
N ILE A 108 10.90 -4.24 -17.55
CA ILE A 108 11.61 -3.23 -16.78
C ILE A 108 13.08 -3.66 -16.77
N GLU A 109 13.92 -2.88 -17.45
CA GLU A 109 15.36 -3.12 -17.46
C GLU A 109 15.93 -2.81 -16.07
N ALA A 110 16.77 -3.71 -15.57
CA ALA A 110 17.46 -3.49 -14.32
C ALA A 110 18.46 -2.34 -14.48
N SER A 111 18.60 -1.54 -13.42
CA SER A 111 19.53 -0.43 -13.36
C SER A 111 20.30 -0.50 -12.05
N ASP A 112 21.60 -0.24 -12.11
CA ASP A 112 22.45 -0.07 -10.93
C ASP A 112 22.31 1.35 -10.33
N ALA A 113 21.47 2.20 -10.93
CA ALA A 113 21.18 3.52 -10.39
C ALA A 113 20.44 3.42 -9.05
N GLU A 114 20.76 4.33 -8.14
CA GLU A 114 20.09 4.44 -6.85
C GLU A 114 18.58 4.63 -7.01
N LEU A 115 17.79 3.80 -6.33
CA LEU A 115 16.38 4.09 -6.12
C LEU A 115 16.24 5.29 -5.19
N ARG A 116 15.49 6.30 -5.65
CA ARG A 116 15.24 7.53 -4.89
C ARG A 116 13.75 7.68 -4.62
N ILE A 117 13.40 7.79 -3.35
CA ILE A 117 12.05 8.10 -2.89
C ILE A 117 12.01 9.60 -2.54
N GLY A 118 10.97 10.30 -2.99
CA GLY A 118 10.82 11.74 -2.73
C GLY A 118 11.79 12.62 -3.52
N ARG A 119 12.30 12.17 -4.67
CA ARG A 119 13.10 12.98 -5.58
C ARG A 119 12.88 12.55 -7.03
N GLY A 120 12.69 13.52 -7.93
CA GLY A 120 12.69 13.31 -9.37
C GLY A 120 13.72 14.20 -10.06
N ASP A 121 14.27 13.78 -11.19
CA ASP A 121 15.15 14.59 -12.03
C ASP A 121 14.38 14.99 -13.30
N PRO A 122 14.27 16.28 -13.66
CA PRO A 122 14.84 17.47 -13.02
C PRO A 122 13.97 18.07 -11.89
N ALA A 123 12.87 17.40 -11.50
CA ALA A 123 11.83 17.92 -10.62
C ALA A 123 12.30 18.34 -9.21
N GLY A 124 13.48 17.89 -8.76
CA GLY A 124 14.02 18.20 -7.44
C GLY A 124 13.46 17.30 -6.35
N TYR A 125 13.52 17.78 -5.10
CA TYR A 125 13.02 17.05 -3.94
C TYR A 125 11.51 17.26 -3.75
N PHE A 126 10.82 16.18 -3.40
CA PHE A 126 9.46 16.20 -2.89
C PHE A 126 9.45 17.02 -1.60
N ALA A 127 8.73 18.14 -1.58
CA ALA A 127 8.74 19.08 -0.45
C ALA A 127 7.78 18.64 0.67
N GLY A 128 7.85 17.35 1.01
CA GLY A 128 6.76 16.45 1.39
C GLY A 128 6.94 15.64 2.68
N VAL A 129 5.89 14.92 3.11
CA VAL A 129 6.10 13.66 3.85
C VAL A 129 5.62 12.48 3.07
N ILE A 130 6.34 11.39 3.29
CA ILE A 130 6.11 10.09 2.72
C ILE A 130 6.13 9.13 3.90
N ASP A 131 5.21 8.19 3.88
CA ASP A 131 5.09 7.16 4.90
C ASP A 131 4.64 5.85 4.23
N GLU A 132 4.90 4.72 4.90
CA GLU A 132 4.43 3.38 4.52
C GLU A 132 4.74 3.04 3.04
N VAL A 133 6.03 3.07 2.65
CA VAL A 133 6.47 2.77 1.28
C VAL A 133 6.75 1.28 1.12
N ALA A 134 6.21 0.67 0.06
CA ALA A 134 6.48 -0.72 -0.31
C ALA A 134 6.77 -0.88 -1.80
N ILE A 135 7.58 -1.89 -2.13
CA ILE A 135 7.85 -2.34 -3.50
C ILE A 135 7.59 -3.84 -3.60
N PHE A 136 6.88 -4.23 -4.66
CA PHE A 136 6.53 -5.60 -4.97
C PHE A 136 7.11 -6.02 -6.32
N ASN A 137 7.49 -7.29 -6.47
CA ASN A 137 7.95 -7.87 -7.73
C ASN A 137 6.79 -8.47 -8.57
N VAL A 138 5.56 -8.22 -8.15
CA VAL A 138 4.33 -8.70 -8.79
C VAL A 138 3.38 -7.52 -9.00
N ALA A 139 2.57 -7.61 -10.05
CA ALA A 139 1.46 -6.69 -10.24
C ALA A 139 0.35 -7.02 -9.22
N LEU A 140 0.05 -6.08 -8.33
CA LEU A 140 -1.05 -6.21 -7.37
C LEU A 140 -2.40 -5.96 -8.06
N ASP A 141 -3.43 -6.68 -7.62
CA ASP A 141 -4.81 -6.42 -8.01
C ASP A 141 -5.42 -5.27 -7.22
N GLU A 142 -6.51 -4.71 -7.77
CA GLU A 142 -7.22 -3.56 -7.18
C GLU A 142 -7.74 -3.85 -5.77
N GLU A 143 -8.16 -5.08 -5.51
CA GLU A 143 -8.67 -5.49 -4.21
C GLU A 143 -7.59 -5.43 -3.12
N THR A 144 -6.39 -5.92 -3.45
CA THR A 144 -5.22 -5.87 -2.59
C THR A 144 -4.77 -4.44 -2.35
N ILE A 145 -4.76 -3.60 -3.39
CA ILE A 145 -4.41 -2.17 -3.29
C ILE A 145 -5.39 -1.45 -2.36
N LYS A 146 -6.69 -1.74 -2.49
CA LYS A 146 -7.72 -1.17 -1.62
C LYS A 146 -7.56 -1.65 -0.18
N GLY A 147 -7.29 -2.93 0.03
CA GLY A 147 -7.00 -3.48 1.36
C GLY A 147 -5.79 -2.81 2.01
N ILE A 148 -4.70 -2.60 1.28
CA ILE A 148 -3.51 -1.88 1.78
C ILE A 148 -3.86 -0.43 2.14
N MET A 149 -4.69 0.25 1.34
CA MET A 149 -5.13 1.61 1.61
C MET A 149 -5.95 1.71 2.90
N GLU A 150 -6.87 0.76 3.14
CA GLU A 150 -7.79 0.78 4.28
C GLU A 150 -7.11 0.29 5.57
N ASP A 151 -6.32 -0.78 5.49
CA ASP A 151 -5.79 -1.51 6.64
C ASP A 151 -4.28 -1.28 6.89
N GLY A 152 -3.57 -0.63 5.96
CA GLY A 152 -2.13 -0.37 6.01
C GLY A 152 -1.24 -1.56 5.64
N LEU A 153 0.05 -1.33 5.39
CA LEU A 153 0.99 -2.41 5.00
C LEU A 153 1.25 -3.42 6.13
N LYS A 154 1.24 -2.98 7.39
CA LYS A 154 1.52 -3.84 8.55
C LYS A 154 0.52 -4.99 8.74
N THR A 155 -0.74 -4.78 8.39
CA THR A 155 -1.80 -5.80 8.52
C THR A 155 -1.72 -6.82 7.40
N SER A 156 -1.36 -6.40 6.19
CA SER A 156 -1.16 -7.25 5.01
C SER A 156 0.06 -8.17 5.10
N LEU A 157 1.06 -7.83 5.92
CA LEU A 157 2.17 -8.73 6.28
C LEU A 157 1.75 -9.85 7.25
N SER A 158 0.62 -9.69 7.95
CA SER A 158 0.12 -10.72 8.84
C SER A 158 -0.53 -11.81 8.00
N VAL A 159 0.12 -12.98 7.87
CA VAL A 159 -0.49 -14.14 7.20
C VAL A 159 -1.90 -14.36 7.75
N SER A 160 -2.90 -14.16 6.87
CA SER A 160 -4.32 -14.31 7.20
C SER A 160 -4.52 -15.60 7.97
N PRO A 161 -5.21 -15.60 9.12
CA PRO A 161 -5.46 -16.82 9.87
C PRO A 161 -6.06 -17.91 9.00
N ARG A 162 -6.85 -17.58 7.96
CA ARG A 162 -7.49 -18.55 7.06
C ARG A 162 -6.51 -19.34 6.19
N ASP A 163 -5.36 -18.77 5.85
CA ASP A 163 -4.33 -19.44 5.04
C ASP A 163 -3.20 -20.02 5.88
N ARG A 164 -3.26 -19.84 7.20
CA ARG A 164 -2.42 -20.62 8.11
C ARG A 164 -2.84 -22.08 8.03
N LEU A 165 -1.85 -22.97 7.92
CA LEU A 165 -2.03 -24.42 7.99
C LEU A 165 -2.97 -24.78 9.15
N THR A 166 -2.81 -24.15 10.32
CA THR A 166 -3.64 -24.38 11.50
C THR A 166 -5.15 -24.23 11.25
N THR A 167 -5.58 -23.25 10.45
CA THR A 167 -7.01 -23.01 10.16
C THR A 167 -7.50 -23.90 9.03
N ARG A 168 -6.68 -24.14 7.99
CA ARG A 168 -6.98 -25.15 6.95
C ARG A 168 -7.12 -26.56 7.56
N TRP A 169 -6.25 -26.92 8.51
CA TRP A 169 -6.36 -28.18 9.27
C TRP A 169 -7.60 -28.22 10.16
N GLY A 170 -8.03 -27.09 10.72
CA GLY A 170 -9.30 -26.95 11.43
C GLY A 170 -10.50 -27.24 10.54
N GLU A 171 -10.58 -26.62 9.37
CA GLU A 171 -11.65 -26.84 8.38
C GLU A 171 -11.68 -28.26 7.83
N VAL A 172 -10.51 -28.86 7.55
CA VAL A 172 -10.42 -30.25 7.06
C VAL A 172 -10.90 -31.23 8.14
N LYS A 173 -10.57 -30.98 9.41
CA LYS A 173 -11.06 -31.82 10.52
C LYS A 173 -12.57 -31.67 10.72
N LEU A 174 -13.12 -30.46 10.62
CA LEU A 174 -14.56 -30.21 10.73
C LEU A 174 -15.35 -30.92 9.61
N ARG A 175 -14.87 -30.87 8.36
CA ARG A 175 -15.48 -31.57 7.23
C ARG A 175 -15.47 -33.10 7.34
N ARG A 176 -14.60 -33.68 8.19
CA ARG A 176 -14.55 -35.14 8.40
C ARG A 176 -15.70 -35.66 9.27
N PHE A 177 -16.39 -34.79 10.01
CA PHE A 177 -17.47 -35.17 10.92
C PHE A 177 -18.88 -34.93 10.35
N GLU A 178 -19.01 -34.46 9.10
CA GLU A 178 -20.29 -34.25 8.41
C GLU A 178 -20.72 -35.43 7.50
N ARG A 179 -20.28 -36.65 7.79
CA ARG A 179 -20.76 -37.88 7.13
C ARG A 179 -21.31 -38.88 8.13
#